data_AF-A0A938SNG1-F1
#
_entry.id   AF-A0A938SNG1-F1
#
_cell.length_a   1.000
_cell.length_b   1.000
_cell.length_c   1.000
_cell.angle_alpha   90.00
_cell.angle_beta   90.00
_cell.angle_gamma   90.00
#
_symmetry.space_group_name_H-M   'P 1'
#
loop_
_entity.id
_entity.type
_entity.pdbx_description
1 polymer ?
#
loop_
_entity_poly.entity_id
_entity_poly.type
_entity_poly.pdbx_seq_one_letter_code
_entity_poly.pdbx_strand_id
1 'polypeptide(L)'
;MNAQTGTSTDLRWSVSATASCLHAAEALALGQLVVDTRMAQAVAEPAQELRRAIVAAGLPRSQFWRTLVGLSAVVDGSRTLAERAVTKTEGAARAQALANELAPLIACLEAAARRAFPELQTDLAPQARRLREQWEDRAPALLRHIAAWSDSRLIPAQAEVVLVHPSLGGGGSAHLPWNNVLLEAVVTDPVPSLPEWLRLGWLLAQLNLDLPVFCDNIHGQRLPHVAELAMLPVTLQAAEELGWLTLDAQSVDLALNSWHVSTPADVDPVDILMRWWGTYLETRPRWDVAFTALDRMFG
;
A
#
# COMPACT_ATOMS: atom_id res chain seq x y z
N MET A 1 25.63 -16.20 24.47
CA MET A 1 24.16 -16.33 24.52
C MET A 1 23.56 -14.98 24.15
N ASN A 2 23.38 -14.72 22.86
CA ASN A 2 22.74 -13.49 22.39
C ASN A 2 21.24 -13.75 22.26
N ALA A 3 20.45 -12.90 22.90
CA ALA A 3 19.00 -12.97 22.90
C ALA A 3 18.47 -12.97 21.46
N GLN A 4 17.66 -13.97 21.15
CA GLN A 4 16.68 -13.90 20.07
C GLN A 4 15.69 -12.78 20.42
N THR A 5 16.03 -11.53 20.13
CA THR A 5 15.01 -10.47 20.04
C THR A 5 14.20 -10.78 18.80
N GLY A 6 13.10 -11.51 18.99
CA GLY A 6 12.17 -11.80 17.92
C GLY A 6 11.76 -10.50 17.24
N THR A 7 11.92 -10.43 15.92
CA THR A 7 11.34 -9.40 15.06
C THR A 7 9.83 -9.59 15.03
N SER A 8 9.19 -9.35 16.19
CA SER A 8 7.75 -9.35 16.33
C SER A 8 7.27 -7.93 16.07
N THR A 9 6.62 -7.72 14.93
CA THR A 9 5.89 -6.48 14.65
C THR A 9 4.56 -6.51 15.40
N ASP A 10 4.27 -5.49 16.19
CA ASP A 10 2.97 -5.30 16.84
C ASP A 10 1.99 -4.64 15.85
N LEU A 11 0.98 -5.40 15.42
CA LEU A 11 0.01 -4.95 14.42
C LEU A 11 -1.31 -4.55 15.05
N ARG A 12 -1.76 -3.33 14.74
CA ARG A 12 -3.12 -2.86 15.05
C ARG A 12 -3.99 -3.05 13.83
N TRP A 13 -5.11 -3.75 14.02
CA TRP A 13 -6.03 -4.10 12.94
C TRP A 13 -7.28 -3.23 13.04
N SER A 14 -7.65 -2.58 11.94
CA SER A 14 -8.85 -1.76 11.84
C SER A 14 -9.58 -2.01 10.52
N VAL A 15 -10.86 -1.68 10.46
CA VAL A 15 -11.65 -1.63 9.23
C VAL A 15 -12.09 -0.18 9.07
N SER A 16 -11.90 0.41 7.88
CA SER A 16 -12.27 1.80 7.65
C SER A 16 -13.19 1.97 6.45
N ALA A 17 -14.41 2.45 6.72
CA ALA A 17 -15.37 2.78 5.68
C ALA A 17 -14.94 4.00 4.85
N THR A 18 -14.34 5.00 5.50
CA THR A 18 -13.81 6.20 4.84
C THR A 18 -12.62 5.83 3.94
N ALA A 19 -11.70 5.00 4.42
CA ALA A 19 -10.60 4.51 3.61
C ALA A 19 -11.11 3.65 2.44
N SER A 20 -12.15 2.85 2.65
CA SER A 20 -12.77 2.05 1.58
C SER A 20 -13.31 2.91 0.43
N CYS A 21 -14.06 3.98 0.73
CA CYS A 21 -14.60 4.82 -0.33
C CYS A 21 -13.53 5.67 -1.02
N LEU A 22 -12.51 6.13 -0.28
CA LEU A 22 -11.40 6.90 -0.84
C LEU A 22 -10.47 6.04 -1.71
N HIS A 23 -10.22 4.79 -1.30
CA HIS A 23 -9.50 3.80 -2.09
C HIS A 23 -10.20 3.52 -3.43
N ALA A 24 -11.52 3.28 -3.42
CA ALA A 24 -12.30 3.13 -4.64
C ALA A 24 -12.30 4.39 -5.52
N ALA A 25 -12.39 5.58 -4.90
CA ALA A 25 -12.36 6.85 -5.61
C ALA A 25 -11.00 7.16 -6.23
N GLU A 26 -9.89 6.85 -5.54
CA GLU A 26 -8.53 6.96 -6.07
C GLU A 26 -8.38 6.07 -7.30
N ALA A 27 -8.81 4.80 -7.22
CA ALA A 27 -8.76 3.88 -8.35
C ALA A 27 -9.49 4.43 -9.59
N LEU A 28 -10.73 4.91 -9.43
CA LEU A 28 -11.47 5.56 -10.52
C LEU A 28 -10.76 6.82 -11.04
N ALA A 29 -10.17 7.62 -10.15
CA ALA A 29 -9.47 8.84 -10.51
C ALA A 29 -8.19 8.57 -11.32
N LEU A 30 -7.53 7.43 -11.04
CA LEU A 30 -6.35 6.92 -11.75
C LEU A 30 -6.70 6.10 -13.00
N GLY A 31 -7.99 5.86 -13.27
CA GLY A 31 -8.45 5.11 -14.44
C GLY A 31 -8.34 3.60 -14.29
N GLN A 32 -8.21 3.10 -13.06
CA GLN A 32 -8.25 1.68 -12.73
C GLN A 32 -9.70 1.16 -12.75
N LEU A 33 -9.85 -0.15 -12.97
CA LEU A 33 -11.14 -0.83 -12.95
C LEU A 33 -11.56 -1.14 -11.52
N VAL A 34 -12.67 -0.55 -11.06
CA VAL A 34 -13.36 -1.00 -9.84
C VAL A 34 -14.27 -2.18 -10.19
N VAL A 35 -13.92 -3.37 -9.69
CA VAL A 35 -14.59 -4.63 -10.04
C VAL A 35 -15.95 -4.80 -9.35
N ASP A 36 -16.12 -4.22 -8.15
CA ASP A 36 -17.43 -4.17 -7.51
C ASP A 36 -18.30 -3.09 -8.15
N THR A 37 -19.24 -3.54 -8.99
CA THR A 37 -20.11 -2.63 -9.75
C THR A 37 -20.97 -1.72 -8.88
N ARG A 38 -21.36 -2.16 -7.67
CA ARG A 38 -22.18 -1.36 -6.76
C ARG A 38 -21.37 -0.24 -6.13
N MET A 39 -20.14 -0.51 -5.70
CA MET A 39 -19.19 0.49 -5.24
C MET A 39 -18.85 1.46 -6.36
N ALA A 40 -18.49 0.94 -7.54
CA ALA A 40 -18.17 1.77 -8.71
C ALA A 40 -19.30 2.76 -9.02
N GLN A 41 -20.55 2.29 -9.08
CA GLN A 41 -21.72 3.15 -9.33
C GLN A 41 -21.94 4.17 -8.20
N ALA A 42 -21.81 3.75 -6.94
CA ALA A 42 -22.04 4.61 -5.79
C ALA A 42 -21.05 5.78 -5.71
N VAL A 43 -19.78 5.55 -6.05
CA VAL A 43 -18.72 6.55 -5.91
C VAL A 43 -18.38 7.29 -7.20
N ALA A 44 -18.85 6.85 -8.37
CA ALA A 44 -18.44 7.39 -9.67
C ALA A 44 -18.57 8.92 -9.79
N GLU A 45 -19.76 9.48 -9.51
CA GLU A 45 -19.99 10.91 -9.62
C GLU A 45 -19.23 11.71 -8.54
N PRO A 46 -19.35 11.39 -7.22
CA PRO A 46 -18.59 12.10 -6.19
C PRO A 46 -17.06 12.02 -6.37
N ALA A 47 -16.53 10.88 -6.80
CA ALA A 47 -15.10 10.72 -7.09
C ALA A 47 -14.66 11.63 -8.24
N GLN A 48 -15.49 11.75 -9.28
CA GLN A 48 -15.21 12.63 -10.41
C GLN A 48 -15.24 14.11 -10.02
N GLU A 49 -16.18 14.52 -9.17
CA GLU A 49 -16.23 15.89 -8.64
C GLU A 49 -15.00 16.20 -7.78
N LEU A 50 -14.65 15.32 -6.86
CA LEU A 50 -13.45 15.46 -6.04
C LEU A 50 -12.18 15.52 -6.91
N ARG A 51 -12.08 14.67 -7.94
CA ARG A 51 -10.97 14.71 -8.91
C ARG A 51 -10.88 16.05 -9.63
N ARG A 52 -12.00 16.62 -10.09
CA ARG A 52 -12.03 17.94 -10.75
C ARG A 52 -11.58 19.04 -9.78
N ALA A 53 -12.01 18.99 -8.53
CA ALA A 53 -11.61 19.96 -7.51
C ALA A 53 -10.10 19.88 -7.20
N ILE A 54 -9.54 18.67 -7.08
CA ILE A 54 -8.09 18.46 -6.91
C ILE A 54 -7.30 19.08 -8.07
N VAL A 55 -7.75 18.86 -9.31
CA VAL A 55 -7.11 19.44 -10.51
C VAL A 55 -7.26 20.97 -10.53
N ALA A 56 -8.45 21.50 -10.25
CA ALA A 56 -8.70 22.94 -10.21
C ALA A 56 -7.87 23.66 -9.13
N ALA A 57 -7.62 23.00 -8.00
CA ALA A 57 -6.79 23.50 -6.92
C ALA A 57 -5.27 23.48 -7.25
N GLY A 58 -4.87 22.82 -8.35
CA GLY A 58 -3.46 22.65 -8.74
C GLY A 58 -2.68 21.70 -7.84
N LEU A 59 -3.36 20.76 -7.17
CA LEU A 59 -2.71 19.78 -6.29
C LEU A 59 -2.04 18.66 -7.11
N PRO A 60 -0.86 18.16 -6.70
CA PRO A 60 -0.17 17.05 -7.38
C PRO A 60 -0.97 15.76 -7.19
N ARG A 61 -1.78 15.43 -8.19
CA ARG A 61 -2.85 14.41 -8.14
C ARG A 61 -2.44 13.12 -7.44
N SER A 62 -1.38 12.46 -7.91
CA SER A 62 -0.98 11.14 -7.39
C SER A 62 -0.49 11.20 -5.94
N GLN A 63 0.25 12.26 -5.58
CA GLN A 63 0.72 12.44 -4.21
C GLN A 63 -0.42 12.79 -3.26
N PHE A 64 -1.35 13.63 -3.71
CA PHE A 64 -2.51 14.04 -2.92
C PHE A 64 -3.44 12.87 -2.63
N TRP A 65 -3.79 12.05 -3.63
CA TRP A 65 -4.63 10.87 -3.43
C TRP A 65 -4.01 9.87 -2.46
N ARG A 66 -2.74 9.49 -2.68
CA ARG A 66 -2.00 8.59 -1.78
C ARG A 66 -1.98 9.10 -0.33
N THR A 67 -1.86 10.41 -0.16
CA THR A 67 -1.86 11.07 1.14
C THR A 67 -3.24 11.09 1.77
N LEU A 68 -4.28 11.41 0.99
CA LEU A 68 -5.66 11.43 1.43
C LEU A 68 -6.12 10.03 1.87
N VAL A 69 -5.83 9.00 1.08
CA VAL A 69 -6.15 7.60 1.39
C VAL A 69 -5.38 7.13 2.62
N GLY A 70 -4.06 7.32 2.68
CA GLY A 70 -3.26 6.88 3.82
C GLY A 70 -3.65 7.56 5.15
N LEU A 71 -4.02 8.85 5.11
CA LEU A 71 -4.52 9.57 6.29
C LEU A 71 -5.93 9.15 6.72
N SER A 72 -6.77 8.70 5.79
CA SER A 72 -8.16 8.35 6.09
C SER A 72 -8.32 7.14 7.03
N ALA A 73 -7.24 6.38 7.23
CA ALA A 73 -7.16 5.34 8.25
C ALA A 73 -7.11 5.90 9.68
N VAL A 74 -6.49 7.06 9.87
CA VAL A 74 -6.10 7.59 11.19
C VAL A 74 -6.70 8.95 11.50
N VAL A 75 -7.44 9.55 10.55
CA VAL A 75 -8.05 10.87 10.69
C VAL A 75 -9.55 10.78 10.46
N ASP A 76 -10.30 11.05 11.53
CA ASP A 76 -11.74 11.20 11.46
C ASP A 76 -12.14 12.61 11.00
N GLY A 77 -13.23 12.66 10.25
CA GLY A 77 -13.88 13.89 9.81
C GLY A 77 -13.25 14.47 8.54
N SER A 78 -14.10 14.68 7.52
CA SER A 78 -13.68 15.07 6.18
C SER A 78 -12.94 16.42 6.13
N ARG A 79 -13.25 17.37 7.04
CA ARG A 79 -12.54 18.66 7.15
C ARG A 79 -11.11 18.50 7.65
N THR A 80 -10.94 17.81 8.76
CA THR A 80 -9.62 17.54 9.35
C THR A 80 -8.77 16.72 8.39
N LEU A 81 -9.37 15.73 7.73
CA LEU A 81 -8.72 14.91 6.72
C LEU A 81 -8.22 15.75 5.53
N ALA A 82 -9.09 16.58 4.94
CA ALA A 82 -8.72 17.47 3.83
C ALA A 82 -7.58 18.43 4.22
N GLU A 83 -7.68 19.08 5.38
CA GLU A 83 -6.67 20.04 5.85
C GLU A 83 -5.31 19.38 6.06
N ARG A 84 -5.28 18.20 6.69
CA ARG A 84 -4.04 17.44 6.89
C ARG A 84 -3.46 16.95 5.56
N ALA A 85 -4.29 16.46 4.65
CA ALA A 85 -3.83 16.01 3.34
C ALA A 85 -3.20 17.16 2.56
N VAL A 86 -3.87 18.31 2.46
CA VAL A 86 -3.32 19.49 1.78
C VAL A 86 -2.03 19.97 2.47
N THR A 87 -2.01 20.03 3.80
CA THR A 87 -0.81 20.44 4.55
C THR A 87 0.39 19.54 4.25
N LYS A 88 0.16 18.23 4.13
CA LYS A 88 1.24 17.26 3.84
C LYS A 88 1.68 17.26 2.39
N THR A 89 0.82 17.67 1.46
CA THR A 89 1.15 17.72 0.04
C THR A 89 1.77 19.06 -0.38
N GLU A 90 1.20 20.19 0.06
CA GLU A 90 1.55 21.54 -0.42
C GLU A 90 1.99 22.50 0.71
N GLY A 91 1.95 22.06 1.97
CA GLY A 91 2.24 22.91 3.12
C GLY A 91 1.02 23.66 3.68
N ALA A 92 1.22 24.32 4.81
CA ALA A 92 0.12 24.88 5.62
C ALA A 92 -0.54 26.13 5.02
N ALA A 93 0.14 26.87 4.13
CA ALA A 93 -0.30 28.20 3.70
C ALA A 93 -1.68 28.22 3.02
N ARG A 94 -2.01 27.19 2.25
CA ARG A 94 -3.30 27.06 1.52
C ARG A 94 -4.23 26.01 2.13
N ALA A 95 -3.80 25.34 3.20
CA ALA A 95 -4.48 24.17 3.75
C ALA A 95 -5.92 24.46 4.17
N GLN A 96 -6.13 25.53 4.94
CA GLN A 96 -7.48 25.86 5.43
C GLN A 96 -8.46 26.21 4.31
N ALA A 97 -8.01 26.99 3.32
CA ALA A 97 -8.86 27.41 2.20
C ALA A 97 -9.26 26.21 1.34
N LEU A 98 -8.28 25.40 0.91
CA LEU A 98 -8.53 24.21 0.12
C LEU A 98 -9.31 23.14 0.90
N ALA A 99 -9.10 23.01 2.20
CA ALA A 99 -9.89 22.11 3.02
C ALA A 99 -11.37 22.49 3.07
N ASN A 100 -11.70 23.79 3.09
CA ASN A 100 -13.09 24.24 3.05
C ASN A 100 -13.77 23.87 1.72
N GLU A 101 -13.01 23.80 0.62
CA GLU A 101 -13.50 23.41 -0.71
C GLU A 101 -13.61 21.88 -0.86
N LEU A 102 -12.62 21.14 -0.37
CA LEU A 102 -12.53 19.68 -0.56
C LEU A 102 -13.35 18.87 0.45
N ALA A 103 -13.49 19.36 1.69
CA ALA A 103 -14.17 18.61 2.75
C ALA A 103 -15.64 18.25 2.43
N PRO A 104 -16.46 19.14 1.85
CA PRO A 104 -17.81 18.78 1.43
C PRO A 104 -17.83 17.67 0.38
N LEU A 105 -16.87 17.66 -0.56
CA LEU A 105 -16.78 16.64 -1.61
C LEU A 105 -16.39 15.27 -1.04
N ILE A 106 -15.45 15.25 -0.08
CA ILE A 106 -15.09 14.03 0.66
C ILE A 106 -16.30 13.52 1.45
N ALA A 107 -17.04 14.40 2.14
CA ALA A 107 -18.24 14.03 2.88
C ALA A 107 -19.35 13.49 1.96
N CYS A 108 -19.52 14.07 0.76
CA CYS A 108 -20.45 13.58 -0.26
C CYS A 108 -20.07 12.17 -0.74
N LEU A 109 -18.78 11.91 -0.98
CA LEU A 109 -18.26 10.59 -1.34
C LEU A 109 -18.53 9.56 -0.23
N GLU A 110 -18.17 9.89 1.02
CA GLU A 110 -18.44 9.03 2.19
C GLU A 110 -19.94 8.73 2.34
N ALA A 111 -20.80 9.74 2.17
CA ALA A 111 -22.24 9.57 2.26
C ALA A 111 -22.79 8.69 1.15
N ALA A 112 -22.27 8.81 -0.08
CA ALA A 112 -22.67 7.96 -1.20
C ALA A 112 -22.30 6.50 -0.98
N ALA A 113 -21.06 6.24 -0.54
CA ALA A 113 -20.61 4.90 -0.20
C ALA A 113 -21.41 4.32 0.97
N ARG A 114 -21.68 5.11 2.03
CA ARG A 114 -22.47 4.65 3.19
C ARG A 114 -23.91 4.32 2.83
N ARG A 115 -24.54 5.06 1.90
CA ARG A 115 -25.87 4.70 1.38
C ARG A 115 -25.85 3.36 0.65
N ALA A 116 -24.80 3.12 -0.13
CA ALA A 116 -24.63 1.87 -0.85
C ALA A 116 -24.23 0.71 0.08
N PHE A 117 -23.45 0.94 1.14
CA PHE A 117 -22.97 -0.08 2.07
C PHE A 117 -23.14 0.37 3.53
N PRO A 118 -24.38 0.34 4.07
CA PRO A 118 -24.66 0.83 5.42
C PRO A 118 -23.91 0.06 6.53
N GLU A 119 -23.67 -1.23 6.32
CA GLU A 119 -23.07 -2.15 7.29
C GLU A 119 -21.64 -2.55 6.92
N LEU A 120 -20.95 -1.74 6.10
CA LEU A 120 -19.64 -2.09 5.53
C LEU A 120 -18.63 -2.57 6.58
N GLN A 121 -18.55 -1.91 7.74
CA GLN A 121 -17.61 -2.32 8.79
C GLN A 121 -17.95 -3.71 9.37
N THR A 122 -19.24 -3.97 9.57
CA THR A 122 -19.75 -5.27 10.03
C THR A 122 -19.46 -6.35 8.98
N ASP A 123 -19.69 -6.02 7.71
CA ASP A 123 -19.52 -6.95 6.59
C ASP A 123 -18.07 -7.38 6.38
N LEU A 124 -17.09 -6.51 6.68
CA LEU A 124 -15.65 -6.77 6.51
C LEU A 124 -15.00 -7.40 7.76
N ALA A 125 -15.64 -7.34 8.93
CA ALA A 125 -15.07 -7.86 10.18
C ALA A 125 -14.72 -9.37 10.14
N PRO A 126 -15.51 -10.25 9.51
CA PRO A 126 -15.15 -11.67 9.37
C PRO A 126 -13.85 -11.88 8.58
N GLN A 127 -13.65 -11.15 7.49
CA GLN A 127 -12.49 -11.25 6.60
C GLN A 127 -11.25 -10.71 7.31
N ALA A 128 -11.38 -9.57 8.01
CA ALA A 128 -10.30 -9.00 8.81
C ALA A 128 -9.81 -10.01 9.88
N ARG A 129 -10.74 -10.68 10.57
CA ARG A 129 -10.40 -11.72 11.56
C ARG A 129 -9.71 -12.92 10.91
N ARG A 130 -10.23 -13.45 9.80
CA ARG A 130 -9.61 -14.57 9.09
C ARG A 130 -8.18 -14.23 8.66
N LEU A 131 -7.97 -13.06 8.07
CA LEU A 131 -6.63 -12.64 7.64
C LEU A 131 -5.69 -12.50 8.83
N ARG A 132 -6.16 -11.93 9.94
CA ARG A 132 -5.39 -11.82 11.18
C ARG A 132 -4.97 -13.20 11.72
N GLU A 133 -5.89 -14.15 11.78
CA GLU A 133 -5.59 -15.54 12.19
C GLU A 133 -4.52 -16.16 11.27
N GLN A 134 -4.69 -16.03 9.95
CA GLN A 134 -3.71 -16.53 8.97
C GLN A 134 -2.33 -15.87 9.08
N TRP A 135 -2.31 -14.58 9.43
CA TRP A 135 -1.11 -13.80 9.64
C TRP A 135 -0.39 -14.24 10.91
N GLU A 136 -1.08 -14.32 12.05
CA GLU A 136 -0.50 -14.73 13.34
C GLU A 136 0.21 -16.10 13.25
N ASP A 137 -0.32 -17.02 12.44
CA ASP A 137 0.27 -18.34 12.22
C ASP A 137 1.58 -18.33 11.40
N ARG A 138 1.78 -17.37 10.49
CA ARG A 138 2.84 -17.41 9.45
C ARG A 138 3.84 -16.26 9.52
N ALA A 139 3.40 -15.10 10.00
CA ALA A 139 4.13 -13.85 9.91
C ALA A 139 5.50 -13.82 10.58
N PRO A 140 5.70 -14.38 11.79
CA PRO A 140 7.01 -14.31 12.44
C PRO A 140 8.12 -14.98 11.63
N ALA A 141 7.79 -16.02 10.86
CA ALA A 141 8.73 -16.64 9.95
C ALA A 141 8.99 -15.72 8.75
N LEU A 142 7.93 -15.30 8.05
CA LEU A 142 8.06 -14.46 6.86
C LEU A 142 8.91 -13.19 7.12
N LEU A 143 8.57 -12.41 8.16
CA LEU A 143 9.27 -11.15 8.46
C LEU A 143 10.74 -11.37 8.85
N ARG A 144 11.06 -12.48 9.52
CA ARG A 144 12.47 -12.83 9.82
C ARG A 144 13.26 -13.11 8.55
N HIS A 145 12.67 -13.84 7.60
CA HIS A 145 13.31 -14.13 6.33
C HIS A 145 13.44 -12.86 5.48
N ILE A 146 12.42 -12.00 5.43
CA ILE A 146 12.53 -10.68 4.78
C ILE A 146 13.68 -9.87 5.38
N ALA A 147 13.79 -9.80 6.71
CA ALA A 147 14.90 -9.12 7.39
C ALA A 147 16.28 -9.71 7.03
N ALA A 148 16.38 -11.03 6.91
CA ALA A 148 17.62 -11.72 6.56
C ALA A 148 18.05 -11.48 5.10
N TRP A 149 17.07 -11.28 4.20
CA TRP A 149 17.30 -10.99 2.78
C TRP A 149 17.43 -9.51 2.46
N SER A 150 17.23 -8.62 3.43
CA SER A 150 17.32 -7.18 3.24
C SER A 150 18.10 -6.50 4.37
N ASP A 151 17.44 -5.74 5.23
CA ASP A 151 17.98 -5.13 6.43
C ASP A 151 16.94 -5.24 7.56
N SER A 152 17.35 -5.66 8.75
CA SER A 152 16.41 -5.88 9.86
C SER A 152 15.71 -4.62 10.33
N ARG A 153 16.27 -3.44 10.06
CA ARG A 153 15.65 -2.14 10.36
C ARG A 153 14.47 -1.81 9.44
N LEU A 154 14.29 -2.55 8.35
CA LEU A 154 13.13 -2.40 7.46
C LEU A 154 11.85 -3.00 8.07
N ILE A 155 11.99 -3.94 9.01
CA ILE A 155 10.83 -4.52 9.67
C ILE A 155 10.35 -3.54 10.74
N PRO A 156 9.12 -2.99 10.60
CA PRO A 156 8.61 -2.03 11.57
C PRO A 156 8.36 -2.73 12.91
N ALA A 157 8.61 -2.03 14.01
CA ALA A 157 8.30 -2.55 15.34
C ALA A 157 6.78 -2.55 15.62
N GLN A 158 6.07 -1.59 15.04
CA GLN A 158 4.61 -1.43 15.11
C GLN A 158 4.11 -1.04 13.74
N ALA A 159 2.90 -1.43 13.36
CA ALA A 159 2.23 -0.90 12.17
C ALA A 159 0.70 -1.01 12.30
N GLU A 160 -0.03 -0.22 11.52
CA GLU A 160 -1.48 -0.35 11.40
C GLU A 160 -1.86 -1.07 10.09
N VAL A 161 -2.74 -2.06 10.19
CA VAL A 161 -3.33 -2.78 9.06
C VAL A 161 -4.79 -2.37 8.95
N VAL A 162 -5.11 -1.70 7.85
CA VAL A 162 -6.41 -1.09 7.60
C VAL A 162 -7.10 -1.88 6.49
N LEU A 163 -8.18 -2.55 6.84
CA LEU A 163 -8.93 -3.36 5.91
C LEU A 163 -10.01 -2.51 5.24
N VAL A 164 -10.08 -2.64 3.91
CA VAL A 164 -11.01 -1.89 3.07
C VAL A 164 -11.85 -2.80 2.19
N HIS A 165 -12.95 -2.24 1.67
CA HIS A 165 -13.81 -2.92 0.70
C HIS A 165 -13.02 -3.37 -0.55
N PRO A 166 -13.19 -4.62 -1.02
CA PRO A 166 -12.45 -5.18 -2.14
C PRO A 166 -12.88 -4.62 -3.51
N SER A 167 -12.56 -3.34 -3.72
CA SER A 167 -12.95 -2.57 -4.90
C SER A 167 -12.20 -2.99 -6.16
N LEU A 168 -10.97 -3.50 -6.02
CA LEU A 168 -10.08 -3.95 -7.09
C LEU A 168 -9.94 -5.47 -7.16
N GLY A 169 -10.60 -6.20 -6.26
CA GLY A 169 -10.59 -7.65 -6.20
C GLY A 169 -9.29 -8.24 -5.65
N GLY A 170 -8.56 -7.50 -4.80
CA GLY A 170 -7.27 -7.93 -4.23
C GLY A 170 -6.19 -6.86 -4.30
N GLY A 171 -6.51 -5.61 -3.96
CA GLY A 171 -5.54 -4.50 -3.92
C GLY A 171 -4.97 -4.24 -2.52
N GLY A 172 -3.94 -3.39 -2.47
CA GLY A 172 -3.40 -2.85 -1.22
C GLY A 172 -2.28 -1.83 -1.48
N SER A 173 -1.95 -1.04 -0.47
CA SER A 173 -0.93 0.00 -0.55
C SER A 173 -0.24 0.20 0.80
N ALA A 174 1.07 0.43 0.78
CA ALA A 174 1.82 0.84 1.95
C ALA A 174 1.92 2.36 2.01
N HIS A 175 1.58 2.95 3.14
CA HIS A 175 1.73 4.39 3.35
C HIS A 175 2.79 4.68 4.41
N LEU A 176 4.04 4.68 3.94
CA LEU A 176 5.26 4.81 4.73
C LEU A 176 5.19 5.94 5.78
N PRO A 177 4.77 7.19 5.45
CA PRO A 177 4.80 8.30 6.40
C PRO A 177 3.84 8.16 7.59
N TRP A 178 2.86 7.26 7.50
CA TRP A 178 1.88 6.98 8.57
C TRP A 178 2.04 5.59 9.15
N ASN A 179 3.05 4.83 8.71
CA ASN A 179 3.36 3.50 9.19
C ASN A 179 2.14 2.57 9.19
N ASN A 180 1.35 2.66 8.11
CA ASN A 180 0.14 1.88 7.92
C ASN A 180 0.08 1.27 6.52
N VAL A 181 -0.68 0.19 6.40
CA VAL A 181 -0.97 -0.47 5.14
C VAL A 181 -2.48 -0.54 4.96
N LEU A 182 -2.93 -0.27 3.74
CA LEU A 182 -4.27 -0.59 3.29
C LEU A 182 -4.25 -1.94 2.57
N LEU A 183 -5.25 -2.77 2.84
CA LEU A 183 -5.42 -4.04 2.15
C LEU A 183 -6.91 -4.35 1.95
N GLU A 184 -7.27 -4.82 0.77
CA GLU A 184 -8.63 -5.21 0.46
C GLU A 184 -9.02 -6.51 1.19
N ALA A 185 -10.10 -6.45 1.95
CA ALA A 185 -10.65 -7.59 2.68
C ALA A 185 -11.46 -8.51 1.73
N VAL A 186 -10.74 -9.24 0.88
CA VAL A 186 -11.31 -10.24 -0.04
C VAL A 186 -11.81 -11.47 0.71
N VAL A 187 -12.88 -12.09 0.19
CA VAL A 187 -13.47 -13.31 0.79
C VAL A 187 -12.60 -14.54 0.54
N THR A 188 -11.92 -14.58 -0.60
CA THR A 188 -11.04 -15.67 -1.04
C THR A 188 -9.80 -15.07 -1.66
N ASP A 189 -8.66 -15.74 -1.49
CA ASP A 189 -7.41 -15.37 -2.14
C ASP A 189 -7.63 -15.32 -3.67
N PRO A 190 -7.47 -14.16 -4.34
CA PRO A 190 -7.70 -14.03 -5.77
C PRO A 190 -6.75 -14.91 -6.58
N VAL A 191 -5.53 -15.07 -6.06
CA VAL A 191 -4.48 -15.93 -6.59
C VAL A 191 -4.02 -16.86 -5.46
N PRO A 192 -4.40 -18.14 -5.45
CA PRO A 192 -4.10 -19.05 -4.34
C PRO A 192 -2.61 -19.24 -4.03
N SER A 193 -1.73 -19.10 -5.04
CA SER A 193 -0.28 -19.15 -4.87
C SER A 193 0.33 -17.87 -4.28
N LEU A 194 -0.43 -16.77 -4.24
CA LEU A 194 -0.05 -15.48 -3.67
C LEU A 194 -1.13 -15.01 -2.68
N PRO A 195 -1.27 -15.69 -1.54
CA PRO A 195 -2.34 -15.43 -0.59
C PRO A 195 -2.22 -14.04 0.06
N GLU A 196 -3.33 -13.53 0.57
CA GLU A 196 -3.43 -12.16 1.10
C GLU A 196 -2.47 -11.88 2.27
N TRP A 197 -2.19 -12.87 3.11
CA TRP A 197 -1.22 -12.72 4.21
C TRP A 197 0.21 -12.55 3.68
N LEU A 198 0.54 -13.07 2.50
CA LEU A 198 1.83 -12.86 1.86
C LEU A 198 1.92 -11.44 1.29
N ARG A 199 0.83 -10.96 0.65
CA ARG A 199 0.73 -9.54 0.23
C ARG A 199 0.88 -8.61 1.42
N LEU A 200 0.26 -8.91 2.57
CA LEU A 200 0.43 -8.14 3.79
C LEU A 200 1.91 -8.07 4.23
N GLY A 201 2.64 -9.18 4.16
CA GLY A 201 4.07 -9.19 4.45
C GLY A 201 4.88 -8.29 3.51
N TRP A 202 4.56 -8.32 2.21
CA TRP A 202 5.17 -7.42 1.22
C TRP A 202 4.86 -5.95 1.50
N LEU A 203 3.62 -5.61 1.87
CA LEU A 203 3.23 -4.23 2.22
C LEU A 203 3.95 -3.73 3.47
N LEU A 204 4.00 -4.55 4.52
CA LEU A 204 4.66 -4.19 5.80
C LEU A 204 6.17 -3.99 5.64
N ALA A 205 6.80 -4.77 4.77
CA ALA A 205 8.23 -4.72 4.50
C ALA A 205 8.67 -3.39 3.86
N GLN A 206 7.72 -2.59 3.35
CA GLN A 206 8.01 -1.29 2.73
C GLN A 206 8.05 -0.15 3.74
N LEU A 207 7.41 -0.29 4.91
CA LEU A 207 7.03 0.84 5.76
C LEU A 207 8.21 1.69 6.25
N ASN A 208 9.36 1.07 6.55
CA ASN A 208 10.54 1.76 7.04
C ASN A 208 11.51 2.20 5.91
N LEU A 209 11.14 2.05 4.64
CA LEU A 209 12.00 2.50 3.53
C LEU A 209 12.09 4.03 3.42
N ASP A 210 11.25 4.79 4.13
CA ASP A 210 11.33 6.25 4.23
C ASP A 210 12.26 6.75 5.35
N LEU A 211 12.92 5.84 6.07
CA LEU A 211 13.97 6.23 6.99
C LEU A 211 15.16 6.81 6.20
N PRO A 212 15.78 7.92 6.66
CA PRO A 212 16.86 8.60 5.92
C PRO A 212 17.99 7.68 5.47
N VAL A 213 18.34 6.70 6.32
CA VAL A 213 19.40 5.72 6.03
C VAL A 213 19.16 4.89 4.76
N PHE A 214 17.91 4.80 4.27
CA PHE A 214 17.55 4.07 3.05
C PHE A 214 17.17 5.00 1.89
N CYS A 215 16.45 6.10 2.15
CA CYS A 215 15.85 6.90 1.07
C CYS A 215 16.60 8.17 0.67
N ASP A 216 17.69 8.57 1.35
CA ASP A 216 18.37 9.87 1.12
C ASP A 216 18.74 10.14 -0.36
N ASN A 217 18.94 9.09 -1.16
CA ASN A 217 19.32 9.19 -2.57
C ASN A 217 18.15 9.00 -3.56
N ILE A 218 16.92 8.81 -3.07
CA ILE A 218 15.73 8.56 -3.90
C ILE A 218 14.78 9.74 -3.77
N HIS A 219 14.29 10.24 -4.91
CA HIS A 219 13.34 11.35 -4.91
C HIS A 219 12.04 10.95 -4.21
N GLY A 220 11.54 11.78 -3.29
CA GLY A 220 10.38 11.44 -2.44
C GLY A 220 9.10 11.06 -3.21
N GLN A 221 8.91 11.58 -4.42
CA GLN A 221 7.77 11.19 -5.27
C GLN A 221 7.89 9.76 -5.85
N ARG A 222 9.13 9.31 -6.07
CA ARG A 222 9.46 7.98 -6.62
C ARG A 222 9.55 6.92 -5.55
N LEU A 223 9.94 7.31 -4.33
CA LEU A 223 10.21 6.40 -3.22
C LEU A 223 9.13 5.32 -3.03
N PRO A 224 7.81 5.61 -2.99
CA PRO A 224 6.81 4.56 -2.79
C PRO A 224 6.79 3.51 -3.91
N HIS A 225 6.99 3.94 -5.16
CA HIS A 225 7.03 3.03 -6.30
C HIS A 225 8.29 2.14 -6.29
N VAL A 226 9.45 2.71 -5.95
CA VAL A 226 10.69 1.92 -5.81
C VAL A 226 10.59 0.97 -4.62
N ALA A 227 9.94 1.38 -3.53
CA ALA A 227 9.71 0.55 -2.35
C ALA A 227 8.86 -0.70 -2.67
N GLU A 228 7.73 -0.52 -3.36
CA GLU A 228 6.88 -1.60 -3.86
C GLU A 228 7.68 -2.62 -4.67
N LEU A 229 8.47 -2.14 -5.64
CA LEU A 229 9.28 -2.96 -6.53
C LEU A 229 10.43 -3.66 -5.80
N ALA A 230 11.16 -2.97 -4.92
CA ALA A 230 12.32 -3.52 -4.23
C ALA A 230 11.93 -4.65 -3.27
N MET A 231 10.80 -4.52 -2.56
CA MET A 231 10.39 -5.51 -1.58
C MET A 231 9.70 -6.73 -2.19
N LEU A 232 9.36 -6.69 -3.48
CA LEU A 232 8.69 -7.79 -4.17
C LEU A 232 9.57 -9.06 -4.22
N PRO A 233 10.76 -9.08 -4.86
CA PRO A 233 11.60 -10.28 -4.91
C PRO A 233 12.12 -10.68 -3.52
N VAL A 234 12.31 -9.72 -2.59
CA VAL A 234 12.69 -10.03 -1.19
C VAL A 234 11.61 -10.87 -0.52
N THR A 235 10.34 -10.47 -0.67
CA THR A 235 9.22 -11.16 -0.04
C THR A 235 9.00 -12.54 -0.67
N LEU A 236 9.14 -12.64 -1.99
CA LEU A 236 9.04 -13.92 -2.70
C LEU A 236 10.20 -14.86 -2.35
N GLN A 237 11.43 -14.35 -2.21
CA GLN A 237 12.58 -15.13 -1.74
C GLN A 237 12.35 -15.67 -0.33
N ALA A 238 11.81 -14.84 0.57
CA ALA A 238 11.47 -15.25 1.93
C ALA A 238 10.39 -16.34 1.94
N ALA A 239 9.39 -16.25 1.06
CA ALA A 239 8.36 -17.27 0.91
C ALA A 239 8.90 -18.58 0.31
N GLU A 240 9.87 -18.50 -0.61
CA GLU A 240 10.56 -19.66 -1.17
C GLU A 240 11.35 -20.43 -0.11
N GLU A 241 12.11 -19.75 0.75
CA GLU A 241 12.84 -20.41 1.84
C GLU A 241 11.93 -21.12 2.84
N LEU A 242 10.69 -20.65 2.96
CA LEU A 242 9.65 -21.25 3.80
C LEU A 242 8.86 -22.35 3.07
N GLY A 243 9.21 -22.64 1.81
CA GLY A 243 8.60 -23.69 0.99
C GLY A 243 7.17 -23.38 0.52
N TRP A 244 6.79 -22.10 0.45
CA TRP A 244 5.43 -21.69 0.07
C TRP A 244 5.25 -21.46 -1.43
N LEU A 245 6.30 -21.02 -2.12
CA LEU A 245 6.32 -20.79 -3.57
C LEU A 245 7.75 -20.93 -4.11
N THR A 246 7.92 -20.74 -5.41
CA THR A 246 9.24 -20.63 -6.06
C THR A 246 9.41 -19.22 -6.59
N LEU A 247 10.57 -18.61 -6.33
CA LEU A 247 10.93 -17.31 -6.90
C LEU A 247 11.45 -17.52 -8.33
N ASP A 248 10.66 -17.10 -9.30
CA ASP A 248 11.02 -17.09 -10.71
C ASP A 248 10.35 -15.91 -11.42
N ALA A 249 10.64 -15.74 -12.71
CA ALA A 249 10.05 -14.67 -13.50
C ALA A 249 8.51 -14.75 -13.53
N GLN A 250 7.93 -15.94 -13.47
CA GLN A 250 6.49 -16.14 -13.51
C GLN A 250 5.82 -15.72 -12.20
N SER A 251 6.42 -16.03 -11.05
CA SER A 251 5.88 -15.61 -9.75
C SER A 251 6.02 -14.11 -9.52
N VAL A 252 7.10 -13.48 -10.03
CA VAL A 252 7.24 -12.02 -10.05
C VAL A 252 6.17 -11.38 -10.94
N ASP A 253 5.99 -11.85 -12.17
CA ASP A 253 4.95 -11.32 -13.08
C ASP A 253 3.54 -11.49 -12.49
N LEU A 254 3.26 -12.67 -11.93
CA LEU A 254 1.98 -12.94 -11.27
C LEU A 254 1.74 -11.99 -10.09
N ALA A 255 2.77 -11.68 -9.29
CA ALA A 255 2.66 -10.77 -8.17
C ALA A 255 2.49 -9.31 -8.61
N LEU A 256 3.25 -8.84 -9.61
CA LEU A 256 3.08 -7.51 -10.20
C LEU A 256 1.64 -7.29 -10.68
N ASN A 257 1.08 -8.25 -11.41
CA ASN A 257 -0.28 -8.15 -11.95
C ASN A 257 -1.36 -8.28 -10.86
N SER A 258 -1.27 -9.30 -10.01
CA SER A 258 -2.32 -9.60 -9.03
C SER A 258 -2.32 -8.68 -7.80
N TRP A 259 -1.20 -8.02 -7.51
CA TRP A 259 -1.10 -7.04 -6.43
C TRP A 259 -1.20 -5.60 -6.96
N HIS A 260 -1.50 -5.43 -8.25
CA HIS A 260 -1.68 -4.13 -8.92
C HIS A 260 -0.47 -3.19 -8.78
N VAL A 261 0.75 -3.74 -8.83
CA VAL A 261 1.98 -2.95 -8.74
C VAL A 261 2.10 -2.10 -9.99
N SER A 262 2.12 -0.77 -9.81
CA SER A 262 2.31 0.15 -10.93
C SER A 262 3.70 -0.04 -11.50
N THR A 263 3.85 -0.08 -12.82
CA THR A 263 5.15 -0.18 -13.51
C THR A 263 5.18 0.75 -14.72
N PRO A 264 6.35 1.30 -15.12
CA PRO A 264 6.46 2.08 -16.35
C PRO A 264 6.14 1.20 -17.56
N ALA A 265 5.38 1.73 -18.53
CA ALA A 265 4.87 0.95 -19.67
C ALA A 265 5.95 0.61 -20.72
N ASP A 266 7.11 1.24 -20.63
CA ASP A 266 8.22 1.23 -21.59
C ASP A 266 9.39 0.33 -21.16
N VAL A 267 9.26 -0.37 -20.04
CA VAL A 267 10.27 -1.29 -19.52
C VAL A 267 9.68 -2.67 -19.22
N ASP A 268 10.53 -3.69 -19.20
CA ASP A 268 10.18 -5.01 -18.67
C ASP A 268 10.51 -5.05 -17.17
N PRO A 269 9.52 -4.85 -16.27
CA PRO A 269 9.77 -4.83 -14.84
C PRO A 269 10.26 -6.18 -14.31
N VAL A 270 9.85 -7.30 -14.93
CA VAL A 270 10.23 -8.64 -14.49
C VAL A 270 11.72 -8.86 -14.74
N ASP A 271 12.21 -8.56 -15.94
CA ASP A 271 13.63 -8.66 -16.26
C ASP A 271 14.49 -7.74 -15.38
N ILE A 272 14.06 -6.50 -15.17
CA ILE A 272 14.77 -5.54 -14.31
C ILE A 272 14.86 -6.08 -12.88
N LEU A 273 13.75 -6.53 -12.30
CA LEU A 273 13.70 -7.03 -10.93
C LEU A 273 14.54 -8.31 -10.75
N MET A 274 14.46 -9.24 -11.69
CA MET A 274 15.23 -10.49 -11.62
C MET A 274 16.74 -10.24 -11.77
N ARG A 275 17.16 -9.35 -12.67
CA ARG A 275 18.57 -8.97 -12.81
C ARG A 275 19.10 -8.23 -11.58
N TRP A 276 18.32 -7.27 -11.07
CA TRP A 276 18.66 -6.53 -9.87
C TRP A 276 18.80 -7.46 -8.66
N TRP A 277 17.81 -8.34 -8.46
CA TRP A 277 17.81 -9.30 -7.36
C TRP A 277 18.96 -10.29 -7.47
N GLY A 278 19.22 -10.86 -8.66
CA GLY A 278 20.37 -11.73 -8.89
C GLY A 278 21.70 -11.06 -8.54
N THR A 279 21.89 -9.80 -8.97
CA THR A 279 23.08 -9.01 -8.63
C THR A 279 23.19 -8.79 -7.12
N TYR A 280 22.08 -8.50 -6.44
CA TYR A 280 22.04 -8.35 -4.98
C TYR A 280 22.43 -9.66 -4.28
N LEU A 281 21.90 -10.80 -4.72
CA LEU A 281 22.22 -12.12 -4.15
C LEU A 281 23.70 -12.46 -4.24
N GLU A 282 24.33 -12.15 -5.39
CA GLU A 282 25.76 -12.41 -5.64
C GLU A 282 26.69 -11.50 -4.83
N THR A 283 26.35 -10.20 -4.76
CA THR A 283 27.29 -9.19 -4.25
C THR A 283 26.99 -8.73 -2.83
N ARG A 284 25.76 -8.95 -2.35
CA ARG A 284 25.25 -8.54 -1.02
C ARG A 284 25.69 -7.15 -0.59
N PRO A 285 25.47 -6.12 -1.43
CA PRO A 285 25.79 -4.76 -1.04
C PRO A 285 24.88 -4.33 0.12
N ARG A 286 25.23 -3.22 0.77
CA ARG A 286 24.31 -2.61 1.73
C ARG A 286 22.97 -2.29 1.04
N TRP A 287 21.88 -2.43 1.80
CA TRP A 287 20.53 -2.27 1.26
C TRP A 287 20.29 -0.91 0.61
N ASP A 288 20.79 0.19 1.20
CA ASP A 288 20.67 1.54 0.65
C ASP A 288 21.32 1.69 -0.74
N VAL A 289 22.42 0.98 -0.97
CA VAL A 289 23.09 0.94 -2.28
C VAL A 289 22.28 0.14 -3.29
N ALA A 290 21.78 -1.04 -2.91
CA ALA A 290 20.91 -1.86 -3.77
C ALA A 290 19.63 -1.12 -4.15
N PHE A 291 19.00 -0.48 -3.18
CA PHE A 291 17.75 0.26 -3.34
C PHE A 291 17.92 1.47 -4.28
N THR A 292 19.00 2.24 -4.11
CA THR A 292 19.36 3.33 -5.03
C THR A 292 19.68 2.81 -6.44
N ALA A 293 20.29 1.63 -6.57
CA ALA A 293 20.57 1.03 -7.87
C ALA A 293 19.26 0.66 -8.60
N LEU A 294 18.26 0.12 -7.90
CA LEU A 294 16.95 -0.21 -8.49
C LEU A 294 16.25 1.03 -9.03
N ASP A 295 16.22 2.13 -8.25
CA ASP A 295 15.64 3.41 -8.68
C ASP A 295 16.22 3.85 -10.03
N ARG A 296 17.54 3.78 -10.20
CA ARG A 296 18.23 4.15 -11.44
C ARG A 296 17.92 3.22 -12.61
N MET A 297 17.59 1.95 -12.37
CA MET A 297 17.24 1.00 -13.43
C MET A 297 15.86 1.29 -14.04
N PHE A 298 14.96 1.91 -13.26
CA PHE A 298 13.60 2.26 -13.71
C PHE A 298 13.47 3.68 -14.29
N GLY A 299 14.56 4.44 -14.40
CA GLY A 299 14.57 5.81 -14.97
C GLY A 299 14.33 6.88 -13.92
#